data_AF-A0AAU4EAQ1-F1
#
_entry.id   AF-A0AAU4EAQ1-F1
#
_cell.length_a   1.000
_cell.length_b   1.000
_cell.length_c   1.000
_cell.angle_alpha   90.00
_cell.angle_beta   90.00
_cell.angle_gamma   90.00
#
_symmetry.space_group_name_H-M   'P 1'
#
loop_
_entity.id
_entity.type
_entity.pdbx_description
1 polymer ?
#
loop_
_entity_poly.entity_id
_entity_poly.type
_entity_poly.pdbx_seq_one_letter_code
_entity_poly.pdbx_strand_id
1 'polypeptide(L)'
;MSRRSPLRRAAFLGAATVAATVAAIALTGGGPARAAAANLSASFAQTSVWTGGYGGEYTIANRGDAASTGWTVEFDLPAGSSVSSSWSSVKTQSGQHYRFTNAGFNGAVKPGATASFGFNVAGAGVPAACTINGASCAGGGPITTTPTTPTTTTTPPPTTTTTPPPSGDTVNVSTAAQLQAALANAAPGQAIKLAAGTYRGSFVTTKAGTAAKPITLSGPAGAILINDGPSGDAPDCPVPTAGWDSGYGLWLSGAPYWNLTGFTVQEAKKGIVVDNSPHTTIDGVNVNHVDEEAVHFRRSSADSVLKNSTITYTGLVQPGYGEGVYLGSANSNWACHGNAGGVDRGDRIQVLDNHIGPFIAAEPIDVKEGTTGGMIRGNTFDGRGISGENSADSWIDVKGIGYTIEDNTGTFAPPGVFANGYENHNTSTSPSFDNGCGNVWRNNKSDLGGAGAYAIKISSVSKCAADPNVVYASNTVTNATSGLTNITVTP
;
A
#
# COMPACT_ATOMS: atom_id res chain seq x y z
N MET A 1 25.08 58.12 75.67
CA MET A 1 24.79 59.57 75.69
C MET A 1 24.14 59.97 74.37
N SER A 2 23.00 60.70 74.46
CA SER A 2 22.28 61.52 73.45
C SER A 2 22.07 61.01 72.01
N ARG A 3 20.84 60.64 71.62
CA ARG A 3 19.70 61.49 71.16
C ARG A 3 19.83 62.00 69.70
N ARG A 4 18.92 61.55 68.81
CA ARG A 4 17.80 62.34 68.23
C ARG A 4 16.98 61.51 67.22
N SER A 5 15.66 61.57 67.39
CA SER A 5 14.55 61.03 66.56
C SER A 5 14.14 62.06 65.47
N PRO A 6 12.94 62.01 64.83
CA PRO A 6 12.07 60.92 64.30
C PRO A 6 11.53 61.25 62.87
N LEU A 7 10.65 60.41 62.30
CA LEU A 7 9.45 60.88 61.58
C LEU A 7 8.39 59.76 61.45
N ARG A 8 7.13 60.17 61.59
CA ARG A 8 5.90 59.39 61.82
C ARG A 8 5.02 59.31 60.55
N ARG A 9 4.13 58.32 60.46
CA ARG A 9 2.65 58.40 60.22
C ARG A 9 2.10 56.96 60.05
N ALA A 10 1.32 56.42 61.00
CA ALA A 10 -0.16 56.43 61.11
C ALA A 10 -0.83 55.65 59.94
N ALA A 11 -1.74 54.68 60.11
CA ALA A 11 -2.94 54.74 60.95
C ALA A 11 -3.75 53.40 60.95
N PHE A 12 -4.40 53.15 62.10
CA PHE A 12 -5.73 52.56 62.39
C PHE A 12 -6.12 51.10 62.08
N LEU A 13 -6.64 50.48 63.16
CA LEU A 13 -7.41 49.25 63.30
C LEU A 13 -8.78 49.30 62.58
N GLY A 14 -9.26 48.12 62.14
CA GLY A 14 -10.66 47.82 61.81
C GLY A 14 -10.92 46.31 61.95
N ALA A 15 -11.99 45.94 62.64
CA ALA A 15 -12.31 44.61 63.17
C ALA A 15 -13.30 43.79 62.29
N ALA A 16 -13.61 42.57 62.78
CA ALA A 16 -14.70 41.64 62.42
C ALA A 16 -14.45 40.75 61.17
N THR A 17 -14.73 39.44 61.12
CA THR A 17 -15.50 38.46 61.93
C THR A 17 -15.09 37.06 61.43
N VAL A 18 -14.79 36.10 62.33
CA VAL A 18 -14.49 34.71 61.94
C VAL A 18 -15.81 33.93 61.83
N ALA A 19 -16.18 33.54 60.60
CA ALA A 19 -17.24 32.58 60.35
C ALA A 19 -16.67 31.16 60.44
N ALA A 20 -17.16 30.36 61.39
CA ALA A 20 -16.85 28.95 61.49
C ALA A 20 -17.74 28.16 60.52
N THR A 21 -17.15 27.62 59.45
CA THR A 21 -17.79 26.63 58.59
C THR A 21 -17.40 25.23 59.03
N VAL A 22 -18.40 24.42 59.38
CA VAL A 22 -18.26 22.98 59.64
C VAL A 22 -18.01 22.28 58.31
N ALA A 23 -16.80 21.77 58.09
CA ALA A 23 -16.50 20.88 56.97
C ALA A 23 -16.90 19.44 57.34
N ALA A 24 -18.00 18.96 56.75
CA ALA A 24 -18.36 17.55 56.79
C ALA A 24 -17.36 16.75 55.94
N ILE A 25 -16.59 15.86 56.58
CA ILE A 25 -15.75 14.89 55.88
C ILE A 25 -16.68 13.81 55.32
N ALA A 26 -17.01 13.91 54.04
CA ALA A 26 -17.59 12.82 53.28
C ALA A 26 -16.46 11.84 52.91
N LEU A 27 -16.39 10.70 53.59
CA LEU A 27 -15.65 9.53 53.11
C LEU A 27 -16.41 8.94 51.92
N THR A 28 -16.10 9.39 50.71
CA THR A 28 -16.50 8.68 49.49
C THR A 28 -15.52 7.55 49.25
N GLY A 29 -16.00 6.32 49.35
CA GLY A 29 -15.23 5.11 49.05
C GLY A 29 -14.76 5.11 47.60
N GLY A 30 -13.46 5.33 47.40
CA GLY A 30 -12.76 4.93 46.18
C GLY A 30 -12.33 3.47 46.32
N GLY A 31 -13.09 2.54 45.75
CA GLY A 31 -12.52 1.24 45.40
C GLY A 31 -11.33 1.43 44.44
N PRO A 32 -10.39 0.49 44.33
CA PRO A 32 -9.29 0.62 43.37
C PRO A 32 -9.89 0.86 41.98
N ALA A 33 -9.48 1.97 41.35
CA ALA A 33 -9.89 2.27 39.97
C ALA A 33 -9.45 1.08 39.10
N ARG A 34 -10.42 0.36 38.56
CA ARG A 34 -10.14 -0.76 37.67
C ARG A 34 -9.50 -0.19 36.41
N ALA A 35 -8.27 -0.61 36.12
CA ALA A 35 -7.56 -0.18 34.91
C ALA A 35 -8.36 -0.61 33.68
N ALA A 36 -8.60 0.33 32.76
CA ALA A 36 -9.26 0.03 31.50
C ALA A 36 -8.39 -0.94 30.69
N ALA A 37 -8.99 -1.98 30.14
CA ALA A 37 -8.29 -3.04 29.43
C ALA A 37 -9.09 -3.48 28.19
N ALA A 38 -8.36 -3.82 27.12
CA ALA A 38 -8.97 -4.49 25.97
C ALA A 38 -9.40 -5.90 26.38
N ASN A 39 -10.56 -6.34 25.90
CA ASN A 39 -11.03 -7.72 26.08
C ASN A 39 -11.47 -8.24 24.71
N LEU A 40 -10.56 -8.95 24.05
CA LEU A 40 -10.79 -9.44 22.70
C LEU A 40 -11.39 -10.86 22.71
N SER A 41 -12.30 -11.09 21.78
CA SER A 41 -12.73 -12.44 21.37
C SER A 41 -12.50 -12.59 19.87
N ALA A 42 -12.36 -13.83 19.38
CA ALA A 42 -12.34 -14.11 17.96
C ALA A 42 -13.37 -15.18 17.60
N SER A 43 -14.11 -14.99 16.51
CA SER A 43 -15.09 -15.96 16.01
C SER A 43 -14.79 -16.34 14.57
N PHE A 44 -14.73 -17.64 14.31
CA PHE A 44 -14.49 -18.21 12.98
C PHE A 44 -15.80 -18.43 12.21
N ALA A 45 -15.79 -18.13 10.91
CA ALA A 45 -16.82 -18.56 9.97
C ALA A 45 -16.18 -19.00 8.64
N GLN A 46 -16.73 -20.05 8.01
CA GLN A 46 -16.43 -20.34 6.61
C GLN A 46 -17.27 -19.41 5.73
N THR A 47 -16.62 -18.63 4.88
CA THR A 47 -17.26 -17.65 4.00
C THR A 47 -17.62 -18.25 2.64
N SER A 48 -16.89 -19.29 2.21
CA SER A 48 -17.17 -20.07 1.00
C SER A 48 -16.54 -21.46 1.10
N VAL A 49 -17.10 -22.46 0.42
CA VAL A 49 -16.59 -23.85 0.42
C VAL A 49 -16.60 -24.39 -1.01
N TRP A 50 -15.54 -25.09 -1.42
CA TRP A 50 -15.41 -25.71 -2.73
C TRP A 50 -14.75 -27.10 -2.63
N THR A 51 -14.70 -27.82 -3.76
CA THR A 51 -14.03 -29.12 -3.80
C THR A 51 -12.55 -28.97 -3.47
N GLY A 52 -12.15 -29.49 -2.31
CA GLY A 52 -10.76 -29.48 -1.86
C GLY A 52 -10.33 -28.24 -1.07
N GLY A 53 -11.24 -27.33 -0.69
CA GLY A 53 -10.88 -26.17 0.14
C GLY A 53 -12.04 -25.29 0.58
N TYR A 54 -11.73 -24.24 1.33
CA TYR A 54 -12.70 -23.23 1.77
C TYR A 54 -12.03 -21.88 2.06
N GLY A 55 -12.83 -20.81 2.00
CA GLY A 55 -12.49 -19.49 2.53
C GLY A 55 -12.99 -19.36 3.97
N GLY A 56 -12.14 -18.84 4.85
CA GLY A 56 -12.41 -18.64 6.27
C GLY A 56 -12.19 -17.19 6.70
N GLU A 57 -12.97 -16.72 7.65
CA GLU A 57 -12.80 -15.41 8.27
C GLU A 57 -12.82 -15.55 9.80
N TYR A 58 -11.94 -14.80 10.47
CA TYR A 58 -12.05 -14.53 11.90
C TYR A 58 -12.49 -13.09 12.11
N THR A 59 -13.59 -12.90 12.85
CA THR A 59 -14.02 -11.60 13.37
C THR A 59 -13.52 -11.43 14.80
N ILE A 60 -12.77 -10.36 15.04
CA ILE A 60 -12.20 -9.98 16.33
C ILE A 60 -13.05 -8.85 16.90
N ALA A 61 -13.62 -9.05 18.09
CA ALA A 61 -14.43 -8.04 18.76
C ALA A 61 -13.78 -7.60 20.06
N ASN A 62 -13.74 -6.30 20.32
CA ASN A 62 -13.30 -5.76 21.61
C ASN A 62 -14.50 -5.46 22.51
N ARG A 63 -14.67 -6.27 23.55
CA ARG A 63 -15.70 -6.11 24.59
C ARG A 63 -15.16 -5.45 25.87
N GLY A 64 -13.94 -4.94 25.82
CA GLY A 64 -13.31 -4.20 26.92
C GLY A 64 -13.69 -2.72 26.90
N ASP A 65 -13.07 -1.97 27.81
CA ASP A 65 -13.25 -0.52 27.98
C ASP A 65 -12.03 0.30 27.53
N ALA A 66 -10.97 -0.35 27.03
CA ALA A 66 -9.84 0.27 26.35
C ALA A 66 -9.63 -0.30 24.94
N ALA A 67 -9.04 0.49 24.04
CA ALA A 67 -8.67 0.02 22.70
C ALA A 67 -7.53 -1.00 22.78
N SER A 68 -7.55 -2.03 21.92
CA SER A 68 -6.35 -2.85 21.71
C SER A 68 -5.29 -2.04 20.96
N THR A 69 -4.03 -2.43 21.08
CA THR A 69 -2.92 -1.92 20.23
C THR A 69 -2.51 -2.92 19.15
N GLY A 70 -2.97 -4.17 19.28
CA GLY A 70 -2.75 -5.26 18.33
C GLY A 70 -3.56 -6.48 18.73
N TRP A 71 -3.58 -7.46 17.84
CA TRP A 71 -4.18 -8.75 18.11
C TRP A 71 -3.33 -9.85 17.48
N THR A 72 -3.33 -11.01 18.13
CA THR A 72 -2.74 -12.25 17.64
C THR A 72 -3.81 -13.32 17.76
N VAL A 73 -4.18 -13.95 16.65
CA VAL A 73 -5.05 -15.13 16.63
C VAL A 73 -4.21 -16.35 16.26
N GLU A 74 -4.28 -17.39 17.08
CA GLU A 74 -3.56 -18.64 16.87
C GLU A 74 -4.55 -19.80 16.85
N PHE A 75 -4.36 -20.77 15.96
CA PHE A 75 -5.17 -21.98 15.89
C PHE A 75 -4.42 -23.11 15.18
N ASP A 76 -4.90 -24.34 15.35
CA ASP A 76 -4.39 -25.52 14.65
C ASP A 76 -5.35 -25.95 13.52
N LEU A 77 -4.79 -26.44 12.41
CA LEU A 77 -5.55 -27.17 11.39
C LEU A 77 -5.24 -28.67 11.46
N PRO A 78 -6.21 -29.58 11.28
CA PRO A 78 -5.95 -31.01 11.16
C PRO A 78 -4.99 -31.35 10.01
N ALA A 79 -4.23 -32.44 10.14
CA ALA A 79 -3.37 -32.95 9.07
C ALA A 79 -4.17 -33.17 7.77
N GLY A 80 -3.57 -32.82 6.63
CA GLY A 80 -4.28 -32.81 5.34
C GLY A 80 -5.08 -31.52 5.10
N SER A 81 -4.94 -30.50 5.96
CA SER A 81 -5.41 -29.14 5.70
C SER A 81 -4.33 -28.10 5.97
N SER A 82 -4.22 -27.11 5.09
CA SER A 82 -3.24 -26.03 5.21
C SER A 82 -3.78 -24.69 4.73
N VAL A 83 -3.34 -23.61 5.36
CA VAL A 83 -3.70 -22.25 4.92
C VAL A 83 -2.87 -21.89 3.70
N SER A 84 -3.51 -21.79 2.53
CA SER A 84 -2.88 -21.48 1.25
C SER A 84 -2.61 -19.99 1.05
N SER A 85 -3.49 -19.12 1.54
CA SER A 85 -3.36 -17.65 1.48
C SER A 85 -4.08 -17.00 2.66
N SER A 86 -3.74 -15.76 2.98
CA SER A 86 -4.37 -14.97 4.05
C SER A 86 -4.25 -13.48 3.78
N TRP A 87 -5.26 -12.71 4.18
CA TRP A 87 -5.32 -11.25 3.99
C TRP A 87 -5.71 -10.55 5.29
N SER A 88 -5.43 -9.25 5.39
CA SER A 88 -5.66 -8.46 6.62
C SER A 88 -4.96 -9.05 7.86
N SER A 89 -3.88 -9.82 7.66
CA SER A 89 -3.10 -10.43 8.73
C SER A 89 -1.68 -10.73 8.26
N VAL A 90 -0.72 -10.77 9.18
CA VAL A 90 0.60 -11.37 8.96
C VAL A 90 0.57 -12.80 9.51
N LYS A 91 0.72 -13.79 8.62
CA LYS A 91 0.68 -15.23 8.94
C LYS A 91 2.08 -15.79 9.15
N THR A 92 2.26 -16.54 10.24
CA THR A 92 3.40 -17.44 10.46
C THR A 92 2.86 -18.85 10.76
N GLN A 93 3.67 -19.88 10.51
CA GLN A 93 3.25 -21.28 10.65
C GLN A 93 4.38 -22.14 11.20
N SER A 94 4.04 -23.11 12.05
CA SER A 94 4.93 -24.21 12.45
C SER A 94 4.14 -25.52 12.44
N GLY A 95 4.43 -26.39 11.47
CA GLY A 95 3.65 -27.60 11.25
C GLY A 95 2.17 -27.28 10.99
N GLN A 96 1.29 -27.78 11.85
CA GLN A 96 -0.16 -27.57 11.78
C GLN A 96 -0.65 -26.35 12.58
N HIS A 97 0.24 -25.64 13.26
CA HIS A 97 -0.07 -24.47 14.08
C HIS A 97 0.10 -23.19 13.26
N TYR A 98 -0.93 -22.35 13.25
CA TYR A 98 -0.98 -21.09 12.52
C TYR A 98 -1.12 -19.92 13.48
N ARG A 99 -0.32 -18.89 13.23
CA ARG A 99 -0.30 -17.65 14.01
C ARG A 99 -0.51 -16.45 13.09
N PHE A 100 -1.58 -15.71 13.34
CA PHE A 100 -1.97 -14.52 12.60
C PHE A 100 -1.85 -13.30 13.51
N THR A 101 -1.15 -12.27 13.06
CA THR A 101 -1.11 -10.97 13.73
C THR A 101 -1.73 -9.88 12.87
N ASN A 102 -2.13 -8.77 13.47
CA ASN A 102 -2.67 -7.64 12.74
C ASN A 102 -1.73 -7.14 11.64
N ALA A 103 -2.28 -6.78 10.47
CA ALA A 103 -1.54 -6.26 9.32
C ALA A 103 -1.16 -4.77 9.47
N GLY A 104 -0.79 -4.36 10.69
CA GLY A 104 -0.54 -2.96 11.04
C GLY A 104 -1.82 -2.12 11.16
N PHE A 105 -2.60 -1.98 10.10
CA PHE A 105 -3.76 -1.06 10.03
C PHE A 105 -4.94 -1.47 10.92
N ASN A 106 -5.12 -2.77 11.15
CA ASN A 106 -6.26 -3.32 11.90
C ASN A 106 -5.92 -3.76 13.33
N GLY A 107 -4.77 -3.35 13.86
CA GLY A 107 -4.35 -3.72 15.22
C GLY A 107 -5.15 -3.03 16.33
N ALA A 108 -5.53 -1.78 16.09
CA ALA A 108 -6.27 -0.98 17.06
C ALA A 108 -7.79 -1.19 16.95
N VAL A 109 -8.35 -2.01 17.85
CA VAL A 109 -9.79 -2.27 17.94
C VAL A 109 -10.34 -1.50 19.14
N LYS A 110 -11.13 -0.45 18.88
CA LYS A 110 -11.76 0.36 19.94
C LYS A 110 -12.79 -0.46 20.72
N PRO A 111 -13.14 -0.07 21.97
CA PRO A 111 -14.27 -0.64 22.70
C PRO A 111 -15.54 -0.69 21.85
N GLY A 112 -16.16 -1.86 21.75
CA GLY A 112 -17.37 -2.11 20.95
C GLY A 112 -17.14 -2.24 19.44
N ALA A 113 -15.91 -2.07 18.94
CA ALA A 113 -15.57 -2.23 17.53
C ALA A 113 -15.11 -3.65 17.20
N THR A 114 -15.03 -3.93 15.89
CA THR A 114 -14.53 -5.19 15.35
C THR A 114 -13.41 -4.95 14.34
N ALA A 115 -12.52 -5.93 14.20
CA ALA A 115 -11.63 -6.12 13.07
C ALA A 115 -11.85 -7.52 12.50
N SER A 116 -11.50 -7.76 11.24
CA SER A 116 -11.53 -9.10 10.66
C SER A 116 -10.23 -9.39 9.91
N PHE A 117 -9.91 -10.67 9.77
CA PHE A 117 -8.95 -11.16 8.79
C PHE A 117 -9.47 -12.46 8.18
N GLY A 118 -9.05 -12.75 6.96
CA GLY A 118 -9.48 -13.95 6.26
C GLY A 118 -8.32 -14.75 5.69
N PHE A 119 -8.64 -15.97 5.28
CA PHE A 119 -7.68 -16.93 4.78
C PHE A 119 -8.35 -18.02 3.94
N ASN A 120 -7.61 -18.60 3.01
CA ASN A 120 -8.06 -19.79 2.27
C ASN A 120 -7.35 -21.02 2.81
N VAL A 121 -8.09 -22.14 2.86
CA VAL A 121 -7.57 -23.45 3.27
C VAL A 121 -7.68 -24.43 2.12
N ALA A 122 -6.58 -25.11 1.81
CA ALA A 122 -6.60 -26.35 1.05
C ALA A 122 -6.88 -27.50 2.01
N GLY A 123 -7.91 -28.31 1.75
CA GLY A 123 -8.42 -29.35 2.64
C GLY A 123 -9.72 -28.96 3.37
N ALA A 124 -10.27 -29.90 4.14
CA ALA A 124 -11.59 -29.77 4.79
C ALA A 124 -11.53 -29.55 6.30
N GLY A 125 -10.35 -29.56 6.91
CA GLY A 125 -10.15 -29.35 8.34
C GLY A 125 -10.42 -27.91 8.76
N VAL A 126 -11.17 -27.70 9.83
CA VAL A 126 -11.51 -26.38 10.39
C VAL A 126 -10.60 -26.01 11.57
N PRO A 127 -10.42 -24.70 11.88
CA PRO A 127 -9.61 -24.25 12.99
C PRO A 127 -10.02 -24.87 14.34
N ALA A 128 -9.03 -25.37 15.09
CA ALA A 128 -9.19 -25.85 16.46
C ALA A 128 -8.21 -25.13 17.40
N ALA A 129 -8.43 -25.26 18.72
CA ALA A 129 -7.57 -24.66 19.75
C ALA A 129 -7.33 -23.14 19.59
N CYS A 130 -8.35 -22.41 19.13
CA CYS A 130 -8.23 -20.97 18.88
C CYS A 130 -7.90 -20.19 20.16
N THR A 131 -6.84 -19.38 20.09
CA THR A 131 -6.53 -18.34 21.08
C THR A 131 -6.44 -16.95 20.45
N ILE A 132 -6.79 -15.92 21.22
CA ILE A 132 -6.57 -14.51 20.90
C ILE A 132 -5.75 -13.86 22.01
N ASN A 133 -4.57 -13.31 21.66
CA ASN A 133 -3.59 -12.77 22.60
C ASN A 133 -3.27 -13.74 23.76
N GLY A 134 -3.22 -15.05 23.47
CA GLY A 134 -2.95 -16.11 24.45
C GLY A 134 -4.14 -16.55 25.31
N ALA A 135 -5.32 -15.92 25.18
CA ALA A 135 -6.55 -16.34 25.84
C ALA A 135 -7.47 -17.13 24.89
N SER A 136 -8.36 -17.97 25.40
CA SER A 136 -9.32 -18.69 24.54
C SER A 136 -10.19 -17.71 23.72
N CYS A 137 -10.39 -18.00 22.44
CA CYS A 137 -11.15 -17.14 21.53
C CYS A 137 -12.60 -16.86 21.95
N ALA A 138 -13.18 -17.69 22.81
CA ALA A 138 -14.53 -17.48 23.36
C ALA A 138 -14.62 -16.29 24.34
N GLY A 139 -13.49 -15.79 24.86
CA GLY A 139 -13.47 -14.80 25.95
C GLY A 139 -13.82 -15.43 27.30
N GLY A 140 -13.06 -15.13 28.35
CA GLY A 140 -13.29 -15.73 29.68
C GLY A 140 -14.57 -15.24 30.37
N GLY A 141 -15.47 -16.18 30.73
CA GLY A 141 -16.62 -16.00 31.64
C GLY A 141 -17.89 -16.74 31.16
N PRO A 142 -18.61 -17.52 32.01
CA PRO A 142 -19.65 -18.43 31.55
C PRO A 142 -20.97 -17.70 31.28
N ILE A 143 -21.58 -17.92 30.11
CA ILE A 143 -22.99 -17.54 29.89
C ILE A 143 -23.73 -18.66 29.16
N THR A 144 -24.86 -18.98 29.78
CA THR A 144 -25.96 -19.86 29.42
C THR A 144 -26.42 -19.71 27.97
N THR A 145 -26.62 -20.84 27.30
CA THR A 145 -27.13 -20.94 25.93
C THR A 145 -28.60 -20.54 25.85
N THR A 146 -28.96 -19.75 24.84
CA THR A 146 -30.32 -19.77 24.28
C THR A 146 -30.20 -19.71 22.76
N PRO A 147 -30.48 -20.81 22.05
CA PRO A 147 -30.41 -20.84 20.59
C PRO A 147 -31.66 -20.21 19.98
N THR A 148 -31.47 -19.17 19.17
CA THR A 148 -32.47 -18.70 18.20
C THR A 148 -32.07 -19.17 16.81
N THR A 149 -32.89 -20.08 16.25
CA THR A 149 -32.78 -20.62 14.90
C THR A 149 -33.10 -19.54 13.85
N PRO A 150 -32.19 -19.19 12.93
CA PRO A 150 -32.55 -18.43 11.74
C PRO A 150 -33.17 -19.36 10.70
N THR A 151 -34.38 -19.01 10.25
CA THR A 151 -35.08 -19.71 9.16
C THR A 151 -34.37 -19.41 7.84
N THR A 152 -33.85 -20.45 7.19
CA THR A 152 -33.27 -20.38 5.84
C THR A 152 -34.39 -20.19 4.82
N THR A 153 -34.42 -19.03 4.16
CA THR A 153 -35.19 -18.86 2.93
C THR A 153 -34.26 -19.18 1.76
N THR A 154 -34.45 -20.33 1.13
CA THR A 154 -33.69 -20.76 -0.04
C THR A 154 -34.13 -19.96 -1.27
N THR A 155 -33.34 -18.95 -1.66
CA THR A 155 -33.43 -18.37 -3.01
C THR A 155 -32.59 -19.23 -3.97
N PRO A 156 -33.13 -19.70 -5.12
CA PRO A 156 -32.38 -20.49 -6.08
C PRO A 156 -31.19 -19.72 -6.67
N PRO A 157 -30.13 -20.43 -7.15
CA PRO A 157 -28.97 -19.80 -7.78
C PRO A 157 -29.39 -19.00 -9.04
N PRO A 158 -28.84 -17.80 -9.27
CA PRO A 158 -29.13 -17.05 -10.49
C PRO A 158 -28.60 -17.82 -11.69
N THR A 159 -29.48 -18.06 -12.65
CA THR A 159 -29.17 -18.65 -13.95
C THR A 159 -28.27 -17.69 -14.72
N THR A 160 -27.11 -18.16 -15.18
CA THR A 160 -26.19 -17.40 -16.04
C THR A 160 -26.89 -17.04 -17.35
N THR A 161 -27.45 -15.83 -17.42
CA THR A 161 -27.98 -15.25 -18.66
C THR A 161 -26.87 -14.42 -19.30
N THR A 162 -26.31 -14.92 -20.40
CA THR A 162 -25.39 -14.20 -21.28
C THR A 162 -26.16 -13.10 -22.01
N THR A 163 -26.34 -11.95 -21.37
CA THR A 163 -26.82 -10.75 -22.07
C THR A 163 -25.60 -10.05 -22.67
N PRO A 164 -25.52 -9.85 -23.99
CA PRO A 164 -24.43 -9.07 -24.58
C PRO A 164 -24.40 -7.64 -23.99
N PRO A 165 -23.22 -7.06 -23.72
CA PRO A 165 -23.13 -5.72 -23.15
C PRO A 165 -23.71 -4.67 -24.13
N PRO A 166 -24.19 -3.53 -23.63
CA PRO A 166 -24.73 -2.46 -24.48
C PRO A 166 -23.64 -1.89 -25.39
N SER A 167 -23.95 -1.76 -26.69
CA SER A 167 -23.09 -1.12 -27.69
C SER A 167 -23.18 0.42 -27.64
N GLY A 168 -22.84 1.01 -26.49
CA GLY A 168 -22.83 2.46 -26.29
C GLY A 168 -21.46 2.99 -25.91
N ASP A 169 -21.22 4.28 -26.16
CA ASP A 169 -20.00 4.99 -25.76
C ASP A 169 -19.76 4.97 -24.25
N THR A 170 -20.77 4.63 -23.43
CA THR A 170 -20.65 4.52 -21.97
C THR A 170 -21.28 3.23 -21.43
N VAL A 171 -20.56 2.51 -20.58
CA VAL A 171 -21.02 1.32 -19.84
C VAL A 171 -20.89 1.58 -18.35
N ASN A 172 -22.02 1.65 -17.65
CA ASN A 172 -22.04 1.78 -16.20
C ASN A 172 -21.98 0.38 -15.56
N VAL A 173 -21.12 0.21 -14.56
CA VAL A 173 -20.95 -1.07 -13.85
C VAL A 173 -21.03 -0.84 -12.34
N SER A 174 -21.66 -1.78 -11.64
CA SER A 174 -21.90 -1.73 -10.19
C SER A 174 -21.52 -3.03 -9.47
N THR A 175 -21.02 -4.02 -10.23
CA THR A 175 -20.62 -5.33 -9.71
C THR A 175 -19.33 -5.80 -10.39
N ALA A 176 -18.59 -6.69 -9.75
CA ALA A 176 -17.37 -7.30 -10.31
C ALA A 176 -17.62 -7.98 -11.66
N ALA A 177 -18.69 -8.77 -11.78
CA ALA A 177 -19.05 -9.45 -13.02
C ALA A 177 -19.34 -8.47 -14.18
N GLN A 178 -20.01 -7.35 -13.91
CA GLN A 178 -20.23 -6.31 -14.92
C GLN A 178 -18.92 -5.64 -15.35
N LEU A 179 -18.02 -5.37 -14.40
CA LEU A 179 -16.70 -4.80 -14.71
C LEU A 179 -15.87 -5.77 -15.55
N GLN A 180 -15.80 -7.04 -15.18
CA GLN A 180 -15.11 -8.09 -15.95
C GLN A 180 -15.66 -8.18 -17.38
N ALA A 181 -16.98 -8.21 -17.54
CA ALA A 181 -17.61 -8.25 -18.86
C ALA A 181 -17.32 -6.97 -19.67
N ALA A 182 -17.30 -5.79 -19.04
CA ALA A 182 -16.99 -4.53 -19.70
C ALA A 182 -15.53 -4.50 -20.17
N LEU A 183 -14.57 -4.89 -19.32
CA LEU A 183 -13.14 -4.97 -19.65
C LEU A 183 -12.86 -5.96 -20.79
N ALA A 184 -13.56 -7.10 -20.81
CA ALA A 184 -13.43 -8.13 -21.84
C ALA A 184 -13.98 -7.70 -23.21
N ASN A 185 -14.92 -6.75 -23.24
CA ASN A 185 -15.61 -6.31 -24.46
C ASN A 185 -15.36 -4.85 -24.84
N ALA A 186 -14.43 -4.17 -24.15
CA ALA A 186 -14.16 -2.76 -24.37
C ALA A 186 -13.74 -2.47 -25.82
N ALA A 187 -14.20 -1.35 -26.36
CA ALA A 187 -13.90 -0.87 -27.70
C ALA A 187 -13.30 0.55 -27.65
N PRO A 188 -12.46 0.95 -28.64
CA PRO A 188 -11.88 2.29 -28.69
C PRO A 188 -12.90 3.41 -28.51
N GLY A 189 -12.67 4.29 -27.54
CA GLY A 189 -13.53 5.45 -27.24
C GLY A 189 -14.59 5.19 -26.17
N GLN A 190 -14.72 3.95 -25.70
CA GLN A 190 -15.72 3.58 -24.70
C GLN A 190 -15.31 4.05 -23.29
N ALA A 191 -16.28 4.53 -22.53
CA ALA A 191 -16.15 4.88 -21.12
C ALA A 191 -16.83 3.84 -20.21
N ILE A 192 -16.07 3.14 -19.41
CA ILE A 192 -16.55 2.25 -18.34
C ILE A 192 -16.61 3.07 -17.05
N LYS A 193 -17.80 3.18 -16.45
CA LYS A 193 -18.04 3.97 -15.24
C LYS A 193 -18.39 3.07 -14.06
N LEU A 194 -17.51 3.03 -13.07
CA LEU A 194 -17.68 2.34 -11.80
C LEU A 194 -18.62 3.15 -10.90
N ALA A 195 -19.64 2.50 -10.37
CA ALA A 195 -20.33 2.99 -9.18
C ALA A 195 -19.43 2.82 -7.95
N ALA A 196 -19.68 3.60 -6.88
CA ALA A 196 -19.04 3.33 -5.60
C ALA A 196 -19.45 1.93 -5.09
N GLY A 197 -18.52 1.20 -4.49
CA GLY A 197 -18.72 -0.16 -4.06
C GLY A 197 -17.43 -0.99 -4.18
N THR A 198 -17.45 -2.18 -3.60
CA THR A 198 -16.33 -3.12 -3.67
C THR A 198 -16.54 -4.11 -4.82
N TYR A 199 -15.51 -4.26 -5.64
CA TYR A 199 -15.41 -5.19 -6.75
C TYR A 199 -14.33 -6.20 -6.39
N ARG A 200 -14.72 -7.40 -5.90
CA ARG A 200 -13.78 -8.50 -5.64
C ARG A 200 -13.67 -9.42 -6.85
N GLY A 201 -12.45 -9.66 -7.34
CA GLY A 201 -12.15 -10.61 -8.40
C GLY A 201 -10.96 -10.22 -9.27
N SER A 202 -10.66 -11.04 -10.26
CA SER A 202 -9.61 -10.76 -11.25
C SER A 202 -10.11 -9.79 -12.32
N PHE A 203 -9.38 -8.70 -12.54
CA PHE A 203 -9.71 -7.66 -13.52
C PHE A 203 -8.59 -7.51 -14.55
N VAL A 204 -8.86 -7.95 -15.77
CA VAL A 204 -7.89 -7.92 -16.87
C VAL A 204 -8.54 -7.39 -18.14
N THR A 205 -7.78 -6.61 -18.91
CA THR A 205 -8.16 -6.25 -20.27
C THR A 205 -7.01 -6.45 -21.24
N THR A 206 -7.37 -6.92 -22.43
CA THR A 206 -6.49 -7.07 -23.60
C THR A 206 -6.99 -6.21 -24.77
N LYS A 207 -7.91 -5.28 -24.50
CA LYS A 207 -8.53 -4.45 -25.52
C LYS A 207 -7.76 -3.15 -25.67
N ALA A 208 -7.33 -2.86 -26.90
CA ALA A 208 -6.61 -1.64 -27.21
C ALA A 208 -7.57 -0.47 -27.45
N GLY A 209 -7.26 0.70 -26.89
CA GLY A 209 -7.75 1.97 -27.40
C GLY A 209 -6.92 2.44 -28.59
N THR A 210 -7.13 3.68 -29.01
CA THR A 210 -6.27 4.36 -29.98
C THR A 210 -5.99 5.79 -29.52
N ALA A 211 -4.97 6.44 -30.07
CA ALA A 211 -4.68 7.84 -29.77
C ALA A 211 -5.90 8.77 -29.96
N ALA A 212 -6.72 8.53 -30.99
CA ALA A 212 -7.91 9.31 -31.27
C ALA A 212 -9.13 8.91 -30.42
N LYS A 213 -9.14 7.68 -29.89
CA LYS A 213 -10.26 7.08 -29.16
C LYS A 213 -9.72 6.22 -28.00
N PRO A 214 -9.16 6.83 -26.94
CA PRO A 214 -8.72 6.08 -25.78
C PRO A 214 -9.91 5.43 -25.07
N ILE A 215 -9.68 4.31 -24.41
CA ILE A 215 -10.70 3.66 -23.56
C ILE A 215 -10.57 4.23 -22.16
N THR A 216 -11.67 4.55 -21.48
CA THR A 216 -11.64 5.13 -20.13
C THR A 216 -12.28 4.19 -19.12
N LEU A 217 -11.59 3.88 -18.02
CA LEU A 217 -12.17 3.31 -16.80
C LEU A 217 -12.15 4.39 -15.72
N SER A 218 -13.33 4.77 -15.22
CA SER A 218 -13.46 5.86 -14.27
C SER A 218 -14.40 5.51 -13.11
N GLY A 219 -14.11 6.01 -11.92
CA GLY A 219 -14.94 5.83 -10.74
C GLY A 219 -14.58 6.81 -9.63
N PRO A 220 -15.43 6.97 -8.60
CA PRO A 220 -15.02 7.64 -7.38
C PRO A 220 -14.00 6.78 -6.61
N ALA A 221 -13.24 7.38 -5.67
CA ALA A 221 -12.32 6.65 -4.80
C ALA A 221 -13.02 5.53 -3.98
N GLY A 222 -14.33 5.64 -3.74
CA GLY A 222 -15.14 4.60 -3.12
C GLY A 222 -15.49 3.41 -4.03
N ALA A 223 -15.09 3.43 -5.30
CA ALA A 223 -15.09 2.24 -6.17
C ALA A 223 -13.76 1.50 -5.96
N ILE A 224 -13.81 0.37 -5.26
CA ILE A 224 -12.62 -0.33 -4.76
C ILE A 224 -12.49 -1.67 -5.47
N LEU A 225 -11.41 -1.84 -6.23
CA LEU A 225 -11.04 -3.09 -6.89
C LEU A 225 -10.14 -3.88 -5.95
N ILE A 226 -10.52 -5.13 -5.68
CA ILE A 226 -9.81 -6.05 -4.79
C ILE A 226 -9.58 -7.37 -5.51
N ASN A 227 -8.35 -7.90 -5.40
CA ASN A 227 -8.01 -9.23 -5.86
C ASN A 227 -7.28 -10.02 -4.76
N ASP A 228 -8.07 -10.48 -3.80
CA ASP A 228 -7.67 -11.31 -2.66
C ASP A 228 -7.83 -12.82 -2.93
N GLY A 229 -8.08 -13.18 -4.20
CA GLY A 229 -8.19 -14.57 -4.64
C GLY A 229 -6.86 -15.31 -4.54
N PRO A 230 -6.88 -16.66 -4.47
CA PRO A 230 -5.64 -17.42 -4.54
C PRO A 230 -5.00 -17.21 -5.92
N SER A 231 -3.96 -16.36 -5.98
CA SER A 231 -3.06 -16.38 -7.12
C SER A 231 -2.46 -17.78 -7.16
N GLY A 232 -2.78 -18.57 -8.19
CA GLY A 232 -2.10 -19.84 -8.40
C GLY A 232 -0.60 -19.63 -8.55
N ASP A 233 0.17 -20.70 -8.72
CA ASP A 233 1.59 -20.55 -9.06
C ASP A 233 1.71 -19.70 -10.32
N ALA A 234 2.37 -18.55 -10.19
CA ALA A 234 2.56 -17.67 -11.33
C ALA A 234 3.48 -18.38 -12.32
N PRO A 235 3.10 -18.51 -13.60
CA PRO A 235 4.04 -18.99 -14.60
C PRO A 235 5.21 -18.00 -14.68
N ASP A 236 6.40 -18.50 -15.00
CA ASP A 236 7.62 -17.68 -15.12
C ASP A 236 7.42 -16.42 -15.97
N CYS A 237 6.58 -16.54 -17.00
CA CYS A 237 6.14 -15.45 -17.85
C CYS A 237 4.62 -15.31 -17.89
N PRO A 238 4.02 -14.53 -16.98
CA PRO A 238 2.58 -14.39 -16.94
C PRO A 238 2.04 -13.69 -18.19
N VAL A 239 1.01 -14.30 -18.76
CA VAL A 239 0.12 -13.78 -19.80
C VAL A 239 -1.33 -14.08 -19.40
N PRO A 240 -2.30 -13.22 -19.75
CA PRO A 240 -3.70 -13.47 -19.41
C PRO A 240 -4.15 -14.82 -19.97
N THR A 241 -4.55 -15.71 -19.07
CA THR A 241 -4.98 -17.07 -19.41
C THR A 241 -6.37 -17.28 -18.82
N ALA A 242 -7.29 -17.82 -19.61
CA ALA A 242 -8.66 -18.05 -19.16
C ALA A 242 -8.68 -18.97 -17.93
N GLY A 243 -9.36 -18.53 -16.87
CA GLY A 243 -9.47 -19.28 -15.61
C GLY A 243 -8.25 -19.20 -14.69
N TRP A 244 -7.21 -18.47 -15.07
CA TRP A 244 -6.08 -18.17 -14.19
C TRP A 244 -6.23 -16.79 -13.57
N ASP A 245 -5.93 -16.69 -12.27
CA ASP A 245 -5.91 -15.43 -11.54
C ASP A 245 -4.46 -15.02 -11.27
N SER A 246 -4.09 -13.82 -11.73
CA SER A 246 -2.76 -13.27 -11.49
C SER A 246 -2.57 -12.73 -10.07
N GLY A 247 -3.66 -12.49 -9.34
CA GLY A 247 -3.66 -11.74 -8.09
C GLY A 247 -3.48 -10.24 -8.29
N TYR A 248 -3.51 -9.71 -9.53
CA TYR A 248 -3.36 -8.28 -9.78
C TYR A 248 -4.70 -7.57 -9.60
N GLY A 249 -4.70 -6.39 -8.98
CA GLY A 249 -5.91 -5.60 -8.79
C GLY A 249 -6.47 -5.06 -10.11
N LEU A 250 -5.61 -4.70 -11.06
CA LEU A 250 -5.98 -4.44 -12.45
C LEU A 250 -4.81 -4.72 -13.39
N TRP A 251 -5.05 -5.48 -14.46
CA TRP A 251 -4.03 -5.82 -15.45
C TRP A 251 -4.41 -5.35 -16.85
N LEU A 252 -3.60 -4.45 -17.41
CA LEU A 252 -3.62 -4.09 -18.83
C LEU A 252 -2.54 -4.91 -19.52
N SER A 253 -2.91 -5.78 -20.46
CA SER A 253 -1.99 -6.66 -21.16
C SER A 253 -2.19 -6.58 -22.66
N GLY A 254 -1.28 -5.89 -23.37
CA GLY A 254 -1.46 -5.61 -24.80
C GLY A 254 -2.62 -4.64 -25.07
N ALA A 255 -2.86 -3.71 -24.14
CA ALA A 255 -4.01 -2.81 -24.10
C ALA A 255 -3.56 -1.33 -24.05
N PRO A 256 -2.95 -0.79 -25.13
CA PRO A 256 -2.52 0.60 -25.16
C PRO A 256 -3.68 1.59 -25.15
N TYR A 257 -3.39 2.86 -24.85
CA TYR A 257 -4.33 3.99 -24.88
C TYR A 257 -5.53 3.84 -23.94
N TRP A 258 -5.25 3.57 -22.66
CA TRP A 258 -6.24 3.58 -21.59
C TRP A 258 -6.10 4.79 -20.68
N ASN A 259 -7.23 5.32 -20.23
CA ASN A 259 -7.33 6.32 -19.17
C ASN A 259 -7.98 5.66 -17.95
N LEU A 260 -7.25 5.58 -16.84
CA LEU A 260 -7.72 5.07 -15.56
C LEU A 260 -7.87 6.26 -14.61
N THR A 261 -9.06 6.46 -14.03
CA THR A 261 -9.33 7.69 -13.27
C THR A 261 -10.12 7.47 -11.98
N GLY A 262 -9.60 7.98 -10.86
CA GLY A 262 -10.35 8.24 -9.63
C GLY A 262 -10.58 7.07 -8.66
N PHE A 263 -10.63 5.83 -9.14
CA PHE A 263 -10.97 4.66 -8.30
C PHE A 263 -9.83 4.20 -7.38
N THR A 264 -10.10 3.21 -6.54
CA THR A 264 -9.12 2.60 -5.63
C THR A 264 -8.82 1.16 -6.04
N VAL A 265 -7.56 0.75 -5.93
CA VAL A 265 -7.09 -0.64 -6.00
C VAL A 265 -6.47 -1.00 -4.65
N GLN A 266 -6.92 -2.09 -4.02
CA GLN A 266 -6.35 -2.54 -2.75
C GLN A 266 -6.42 -4.05 -2.59
N GLU A 267 -5.75 -4.61 -1.56
CA GLU A 267 -5.85 -6.03 -1.20
C GLU A 267 -5.58 -6.93 -2.42
N ALA A 268 -4.43 -6.73 -3.05
CA ALA A 268 -4.01 -7.48 -4.23
C ALA A 268 -2.54 -7.84 -4.13
N LYS A 269 -2.12 -8.89 -4.84
CA LYS A 269 -0.71 -9.26 -4.93
C LYS A 269 0.11 -8.09 -5.49
N LYS A 270 -0.35 -7.55 -6.61
CA LYS A 270 0.14 -6.31 -7.24
C LYS A 270 -1.04 -5.39 -7.47
N GLY A 271 -0.82 -4.08 -7.43
CA GLY A 271 -1.90 -3.13 -7.70
C GLY A 271 -2.29 -3.11 -9.19
N ILE A 272 -1.71 -2.17 -9.95
CA ILE A 272 -1.97 -1.99 -11.38
C ILE A 272 -0.74 -2.42 -12.16
N VAL A 273 -0.90 -3.43 -13.01
CA VAL A 273 0.17 -3.90 -13.90
C VAL A 273 -0.16 -3.49 -15.33
N VAL A 274 0.77 -2.80 -15.99
CA VAL A 274 0.65 -2.28 -17.35
C VAL A 274 1.70 -2.97 -18.21
N ASP A 275 1.31 -4.05 -18.86
CA ASP A 275 2.14 -4.90 -19.71
C ASP A 275 1.88 -4.59 -21.20
N ASN A 276 2.90 -4.18 -21.95
CA ASN A 276 2.81 -3.91 -23.40
C ASN A 276 1.61 -3.01 -23.75
N SER A 277 1.38 -2.00 -22.92
CA SER A 277 0.20 -1.14 -22.95
C SER A 277 0.63 0.33 -22.90
N PRO A 278 1.41 0.80 -23.90
CA PRO A 278 1.90 2.17 -23.94
C PRO A 278 0.76 3.20 -24.02
N HIS A 279 1.07 4.45 -23.69
CA HIS A 279 0.11 5.56 -23.66
C HIS A 279 -1.06 5.34 -22.68
N THR A 280 -0.82 4.60 -21.60
CA THR A 280 -1.76 4.48 -20.49
C THR A 280 -1.60 5.67 -19.55
N THR A 281 -2.69 6.36 -19.23
CA THR A 281 -2.76 7.41 -18.20
C THR A 281 -3.48 6.88 -16.97
N ILE A 282 -2.85 7.01 -15.81
CA ILE A 282 -3.43 6.73 -14.48
C ILE A 282 -3.51 8.07 -13.75
N ASP A 283 -4.72 8.52 -13.41
CA ASP A 283 -4.98 9.86 -12.89
C ASP A 283 -5.89 9.84 -11.67
N GLY A 284 -5.41 10.29 -10.51
CA GLY A 284 -6.24 10.36 -9.31
C GLY A 284 -6.65 8.99 -8.74
N VAL A 285 -5.87 7.94 -9.01
CA VAL A 285 -6.15 6.58 -8.52
C VAL A 285 -5.46 6.37 -7.17
N ASN A 286 -6.12 5.65 -6.26
CA ASN A 286 -5.50 5.24 -5.00
C ASN A 286 -5.06 3.78 -5.11
N VAL A 287 -3.81 3.47 -4.81
CA VAL A 287 -3.32 2.09 -4.74
C VAL A 287 -2.75 1.83 -3.36
N ASN A 288 -3.30 0.87 -2.62
CA ASN A 288 -2.85 0.63 -1.25
C ASN A 288 -3.05 -0.79 -0.77
N HIS A 289 -2.31 -1.19 0.28
CA HIS A 289 -2.38 -2.52 0.87
C HIS A 289 -2.19 -3.64 -0.17
N VAL A 290 -1.05 -3.59 -0.85
CA VAL A 290 -0.66 -4.62 -1.82
C VAL A 290 0.54 -5.41 -1.29
N ASP A 291 0.60 -6.68 -1.68
CA ASP A 291 1.57 -7.64 -1.16
C ASP A 291 2.99 -7.41 -1.70
N GLU A 292 3.07 -6.93 -2.95
CA GLU A 292 4.26 -6.56 -3.72
C GLU A 292 4.11 -5.10 -4.20
N GLU A 293 4.41 -4.79 -5.46
CA GLU A 293 4.44 -3.41 -5.96
C GLU A 293 3.06 -2.85 -6.33
N ALA A 294 2.88 -1.54 -6.18
CA ALA A 294 1.60 -0.89 -6.42
C ALA A 294 1.33 -0.61 -7.91
N VAL A 295 2.24 0.02 -8.65
CA VAL A 295 2.06 0.29 -10.08
C VAL A 295 3.29 -0.15 -10.85
N HIS A 296 3.13 -1.05 -11.82
CA HIS A 296 4.24 -1.58 -12.61
C HIS A 296 4.02 -1.32 -14.11
N PHE A 297 4.86 -0.48 -14.70
CA PHE A 297 4.94 -0.30 -16.15
C PHE A 297 5.99 -1.23 -16.74
N ARG A 298 5.53 -2.30 -17.37
CA ARG A 298 6.36 -3.43 -17.81
C ARG A 298 6.14 -3.73 -19.29
N ARG A 299 7.03 -4.52 -19.90
CA ARG A 299 6.92 -4.96 -21.30
C ARG A 299 6.81 -3.81 -22.29
N SER A 300 7.64 -2.79 -22.13
CA SER A 300 7.72 -1.61 -23.00
C SER A 300 6.43 -0.78 -23.05
N SER A 301 5.76 -0.63 -21.90
CA SER A 301 4.61 0.29 -21.72
C SER A 301 5.06 1.75 -21.68
N ALA A 302 5.73 2.19 -22.75
CA ALA A 302 6.29 3.51 -22.91
C ALA A 302 5.22 4.62 -23.01
N ASP A 303 5.66 5.87 -22.86
CA ASP A 303 4.83 7.07 -23.04
C ASP A 303 3.58 7.10 -22.14
N SER A 304 3.65 6.39 -21.02
CA SER A 304 2.62 6.30 -20.00
C SER A 304 2.77 7.40 -18.95
N VAL A 305 1.67 7.73 -18.27
CA VAL A 305 1.65 8.77 -17.24
C VAL A 305 0.92 8.25 -16.00
N LEU A 306 1.56 8.33 -14.84
CA LEU A 306 0.94 8.18 -13.53
C LEU A 306 0.91 9.56 -12.87
N LYS A 307 -0.28 10.08 -12.54
CA LYS A 307 -0.39 11.40 -11.95
C LYS A 307 -1.50 11.57 -10.92
N ASN A 308 -1.35 12.59 -10.07
CA ASN A 308 -2.34 13.00 -9.05
C ASN A 308 -2.81 11.85 -8.13
N SER A 309 -2.05 10.77 -8.05
CA SER A 309 -2.46 9.51 -7.43
C SER A 309 -1.86 9.37 -6.04
N THR A 310 -2.46 8.50 -5.21
CA THR A 310 -1.97 8.20 -3.86
C THR A 310 -1.56 6.73 -3.78
N ILE A 311 -0.34 6.46 -3.32
CA ILE A 311 0.20 5.10 -3.17
C ILE A 311 0.74 4.92 -1.75
N THR A 312 0.28 3.90 -1.03
CA THR A 312 0.66 3.64 0.38
C THR A 312 0.61 2.16 0.69
N TYR A 313 1.32 1.66 1.70
CA TYR A 313 1.21 0.26 2.17
C TYR A 313 1.46 -0.78 1.06
N THR A 314 2.69 -0.86 0.57
CA THR A 314 3.13 -1.85 -0.43
C THR A 314 4.14 -2.81 0.19
N GLY A 315 4.36 -3.97 -0.43
CA GLY A 315 5.30 -4.98 0.08
C GLY A 315 4.83 -5.64 1.38
N LEU A 316 3.52 -5.80 1.59
CA LEU A 316 2.96 -6.39 2.81
C LEU A 316 3.32 -7.87 2.99
N VAL A 317 3.69 -8.58 1.92
CA VAL A 317 4.10 -9.99 1.95
C VAL A 317 5.54 -10.18 1.48
N GLN A 318 5.96 -9.44 0.46
CA GLN A 318 7.35 -9.45 -0.05
C GLN A 318 7.90 -8.02 -0.02
N PRO A 319 8.46 -7.58 1.13
CA PRO A 319 8.92 -6.21 1.30
C PRO A 319 9.94 -5.78 0.25
N GLY A 320 10.85 -6.68 -0.13
CA GLY A 320 11.84 -6.46 -1.19
C GLY A 320 11.30 -6.38 -2.63
N TYR A 321 9.99 -6.59 -2.85
CA TYR A 321 9.27 -6.33 -4.11
C TYR A 321 8.16 -5.29 -3.90
N GLY A 322 8.26 -4.51 -2.82
CA GLY A 322 7.23 -3.60 -2.37
C GLY A 322 7.33 -2.20 -2.93
N GLU A 323 7.74 -2.02 -4.18
CA GLU A 323 7.90 -0.68 -4.76
C GLU A 323 6.55 0.05 -4.88
N GLY A 324 6.56 1.38 -4.72
CA GLY A 324 5.37 2.18 -5.02
C GLY A 324 5.09 2.19 -6.52
N VAL A 325 6.11 2.54 -7.30
CA VAL A 325 6.07 2.59 -8.75
C VAL A 325 7.30 1.91 -9.33
N TYR A 326 7.11 0.94 -10.21
CA TYR A 326 8.17 0.16 -10.85
C TYR A 326 8.19 0.45 -12.36
N LEU A 327 9.28 1.02 -12.86
CA LEU A 327 9.41 1.42 -14.27
C LEU A 327 10.37 0.49 -15.02
N GLY A 328 9.84 -0.28 -15.98
CA GLY A 328 10.59 -1.26 -16.77
C GLY A 328 10.73 -2.60 -16.04
N SER A 329 11.83 -3.29 -16.27
CA SER A 329 12.16 -4.57 -15.62
C SER A 329 13.65 -4.64 -15.33
N ALA A 330 14.02 -5.24 -14.20
CA ALA A 330 15.40 -5.68 -13.99
C ALA A 330 15.86 -6.57 -15.16
N ASN A 331 17.14 -6.46 -15.55
CA ASN A 331 17.68 -7.14 -16.72
C ASN A 331 17.57 -8.67 -16.66
N SER A 332 17.57 -9.24 -15.45
CA SER A 332 17.35 -10.66 -15.21
C SER A 332 15.98 -11.14 -15.71
N ASN A 333 15.02 -10.22 -15.87
CA ASN A 333 13.67 -10.51 -16.31
C ASN A 333 13.43 -10.15 -17.79
N TRP A 334 14.42 -9.64 -18.52
CA TRP A 334 14.24 -9.23 -19.92
C TRP A 334 13.98 -10.39 -20.88
N ALA A 335 14.41 -11.61 -20.56
CA ALA A 335 14.00 -12.79 -21.32
C ALA A 335 12.47 -12.95 -21.35
N CYS A 336 11.81 -12.53 -20.27
CA CYS A 336 10.38 -12.58 -20.14
C CYS A 336 9.67 -11.32 -20.62
N HIS A 337 10.17 -10.17 -20.21
CA HIS A 337 9.49 -8.88 -20.35
C HIS A 337 10.10 -7.97 -21.42
N GLY A 338 11.18 -8.40 -22.07
CA GLY A 338 11.81 -7.64 -23.14
C GLY A 338 10.94 -7.56 -24.39
N ASN A 339 11.12 -6.49 -25.16
CA ASN A 339 10.60 -6.40 -26.52
C ASN A 339 11.45 -7.25 -27.51
N ALA A 340 11.22 -7.07 -28.81
CA ALA A 340 11.99 -7.77 -29.85
C ALA A 340 13.51 -7.52 -29.81
N GLY A 341 13.96 -6.44 -29.16
CA GLY A 341 15.37 -6.14 -28.90
C GLY A 341 15.90 -6.76 -27.60
N GLY A 342 15.09 -7.54 -26.88
CA GLY A 342 15.47 -8.22 -25.64
C GLY A 342 15.56 -7.30 -24.43
N VAL A 343 14.85 -6.16 -24.43
CA VAL A 343 14.91 -5.15 -23.34
C VAL A 343 13.51 -4.66 -23.01
N ASP A 344 13.22 -4.46 -21.73
CA ASP A 344 11.98 -3.78 -21.31
C ASP A 344 12.14 -2.26 -21.46
N ARG A 345 11.67 -1.72 -22.58
CA ARG A 345 11.79 -0.30 -22.95
C ARG A 345 10.62 0.51 -22.42
N GLY A 346 10.50 0.62 -21.10
CA GLY A 346 9.58 1.55 -20.41
C GLY A 346 10.01 3.01 -20.60
N ASP A 347 10.14 3.47 -21.84
CA ASP A 347 10.67 4.79 -22.17
C ASP A 347 9.64 5.91 -21.97
N ARG A 348 10.12 7.11 -21.62
CA ARG A 348 9.32 8.34 -21.53
C ARG A 348 8.09 8.24 -20.63
N ILE A 349 8.16 7.35 -19.63
CA ILE A 349 7.12 7.26 -18.60
C ILE A 349 7.23 8.47 -17.68
N GLN A 350 6.09 9.03 -17.30
CA GLN A 350 6.00 10.18 -16.42
C GLN A 350 5.31 9.82 -15.11
N VAL A 351 5.90 10.19 -13.98
CA VAL A 351 5.34 10.05 -12.64
C VAL A 351 5.21 11.46 -12.05
N LEU A 352 3.99 11.99 -12.01
CA LEU A 352 3.73 13.42 -11.82
C LEU A 352 2.79 13.70 -10.64
N ASP A 353 3.18 14.58 -9.73
CA ASP A 353 2.25 15.17 -8.74
C ASP A 353 1.53 14.12 -7.85
N ASN A 354 2.19 13.00 -7.57
CA ASN A 354 1.64 11.92 -6.73
C ASN A 354 2.01 12.09 -5.25
N HIS A 355 1.25 11.42 -4.37
CA HIS A 355 1.63 11.19 -2.98
C HIS A 355 2.01 9.72 -2.79
N ILE A 356 3.27 9.45 -2.45
CA ILE A 356 3.80 8.09 -2.34
C ILE A 356 4.39 7.89 -0.95
N GLY A 357 3.87 6.90 -0.23
CA GLY A 357 4.11 6.67 1.19
C GLY A 357 3.04 7.30 2.09
N PRO A 358 3.03 6.94 3.38
CA PRO A 358 4.02 6.09 4.05
C PRO A 358 3.83 4.60 3.75
N PHE A 359 4.76 3.81 4.29
CA PHE A 359 4.79 2.36 4.28
C PHE A 359 4.90 1.75 2.89
N ILE A 360 5.77 2.35 2.08
CA ILE A 360 6.32 1.65 0.92
C ILE A 360 7.51 0.85 1.42
N ALA A 361 7.46 -0.48 1.29
CA ALA A 361 8.47 -1.34 1.87
C ALA A 361 9.79 -1.37 1.09
N ALA A 362 9.74 -1.17 -0.23
CA ALA A 362 10.92 -0.93 -1.06
C ALA A 362 11.01 0.57 -1.43
N GLU A 363 11.58 0.92 -2.60
CA GLU A 363 11.60 2.29 -3.08
C GLU A 363 10.19 2.78 -3.48
N PRO A 364 9.77 3.98 -3.05
CA PRO A 364 8.63 4.70 -3.62
C PRO A 364 8.61 4.71 -5.15
N ILE A 365 9.76 4.89 -5.80
CA ILE A 365 9.90 4.72 -7.25
C ILE A 365 11.22 4.00 -7.56
N ASP A 366 11.18 2.85 -8.23
CA ASP A 366 12.39 2.24 -8.79
C ASP A 366 12.35 2.32 -10.33
N VAL A 367 13.35 3.00 -10.90
CA VAL A 367 13.55 3.14 -12.33
C VAL A 367 14.59 2.14 -12.80
N LYS A 368 14.17 1.07 -13.47
CA LYS A 368 15.09 0.01 -13.90
C LYS A 368 15.92 0.40 -15.12
N GLU A 369 17.05 -0.28 -15.23
CA GLU A 369 17.92 -0.27 -16.39
C GLU A 369 17.16 -0.53 -17.71
N GLY A 370 17.71 -0.04 -18.82
CA GLY A 370 17.11 -0.17 -20.15
C GLY A 370 15.97 0.82 -20.43
N THR A 371 15.37 1.45 -19.42
CA THR A 371 14.39 2.54 -19.59
C THR A 371 15.06 3.89 -19.83
N THR A 372 14.42 4.76 -20.61
CA THR A 372 15.03 6.04 -21.01
C THR A 372 14.07 7.22 -21.03
N GLY A 373 14.55 8.42 -20.72
CA GLY A 373 13.89 9.69 -21.01
C GLY A 373 12.60 9.97 -20.25
N GLY A 374 12.41 9.34 -19.08
CA GLY A 374 11.22 9.59 -18.26
C GLY A 374 11.30 10.87 -17.43
N MET A 375 10.17 11.22 -16.81
CA MET A 375 10.01 12.42 -15.97
C MET A 375 9.43 12.03 -14.62
N ILE A 376 10.09 12.43 -13.53
CA ILE A 376 9.58 12.27 -12.18
C ILE A 376 9.49 13.66 -11.55
N ARG A 377 8.27 14.20 -11.47
CA ARG A 377 8.08 15.62 -11.12
C ARG A 377 6.95 15.87 -10.15
N GLY A 378 7.17 16.79 -9.20
CA GLY A 378 6.12 17.28 -8.31
C GLY A 378 5.60 16.27 -7.28
N ASN A 379 6.22 15.09 -7.18
CA ASN A 379 5.76 14.05 -6.25
C ASN A 379 6.16 14.38 -4.81
N THR A 380 5.37 13.86 -3.87
CA THR A 380 5.65 13.91 -2.45
C THR A 380 5.95 12.51 -1.90
N PHE A 381 7.05 12.39 -1.15
CA PHE A 381 7.50 11.12 -0.58
C PHE A 381 7.48 11.16 0.96
N ASP A 382 6.88 10.13 1.55
CA ASP A 382 6.96 9.83 2.96
C ASP A 382 7.74 8.53 3.16
N GLY A 383 8.99 8.66 3.59
CA GLY A 383 9.94 7.54 3.69
C GLY A 383 9.72 6.61 4.89
N ARG A 384 8.68 6.82 5.71
CA ARG A 384 8.36 5.88 6.80
C ARG A 384 8.04 4.51 6.22
N GLY A 385 8.63 3.47 6.79
CA GLY A 385 8.33 2.07 6.48
C GLY A 385 9.19 1.42 5.38
N ILE A 386 10.14 2.14 4.78
CA ILE A 386 11.14 1.55 3.89
C ILE A 386 11.93 0.48 4.68
N SER A 387 12.01 -0.73 4.13
CA SER A 387 12.45 -1.91 4.88
C SER A 387 13.96 -2.14 4.87
N GLY A 388 14.68 -1.67 3.84
CA GLY A 388 16.07 -2.04 3.58
C GLY A 388 16.25 -3.38 2.85
N GLU A 389 15.18 -4.14 2.62
CA GLU A 389 15.27 -5.42 1.90
C GLU A 389 15.60 -5.18 0.42
N ASN A 390 16.37 -6.07 -0.19
CA ASN A 390 16.87 -5.93 -1.56
C ASN A 390 17.60 -4.60 -1.85
N SER A 391 18.22 -4.02 -0.82
CA SER A 391 18.91 -2.71 -0.85
C SER A 391 17.98 -1.52 -1.00
N ALA A 392 16.68 -1.67 -0.75
CA ALA A 392 15.75 -0.56 -0.81
C ALA A 392 15.90 0.37 0.39
N ASP A 393 16.62 1.48 0.21
CA ASP A 393 16.96 2.43 1.27
C ASP A 393 16.90 3.91 0.83
N SER A 394 16.16 4.21 -0.24
CA SER A 394 15.95 5.57 -0.75
C SER A 394 14.52 5.81 -1.26
N TRP A 395 14.14 7.07 -1.55
CA TRP A 395 12.83 7.34 -2.17
C TRP A 395 12.79 6.93 -3.64
N ILE A 396 13.89 7.17 -4.36
CA ILE A 396 14.01 6.82 -5.77
C ILE A 396 15.38 6.23 -6.03
N ASP A 397 15.43 5.05 -6.65
CA ASP A 397 16.65 4.55 -7.28
C ASP A 397 16.56 4.63 -8.81
N VAL A 398 17.52 5.32 -9.42
CA VAL A 398 17.56 5.58 -10.86
C VAL A 398 18.65 4.74 -11.54
N LYS A 399 18.24 3.62 -12.14
CA LYS A 399 19.07 2.79 -13.04
C LYS A 399 18.83 3.10 -14.52
N GLY A 400 17.78 3.86 -14.85
CA GLY A 400 17.46 4.34 -16.20
C GLY A 400 18.40 5.43 -16.74
N ILE A 401 18.15 5.86 -17.98
CA ILE A 401 19.01 6.81 -18.72
C ILE A 401 18.25 8.08 -19.07
N GLY A 402 18.84 9.26 -18.85
CA GLY A 402 18.28 10.52 -19.33
C GLY A 402 16.98 10.95 -18.64
N TYR A 403 16.74 10.52 -17.41
CA TYR A 403 15.56 10.94 -16.65
C TYR A 403 15.69 12.36 -16.12
N THR A 404 14.58 13.08 -16.06
CA THR A 404 14.47 14.35 -15.33
C THR A 404 13.72 14.14 -14.02
N ILE A 405 14.35 14.50 -12.90
CA ILE A 405 13.81 14.39 -11.55
C ILE A 405 13.74 15.79 -10.95
N GLU A 406 12.55 16.38 -10.91
CA GLU A 406 12.40 17.80 -10.54
C GLU A 406 11.21 18.15 -9.67
N ASP A 407 11.33 19.21 -8.89
CA ASP A 407 10.25 19.78 -8.08
C ASP A 407 9.61 18.77 -7.09
N ASN A 408 10.27 17.66 -6.77
CA ASN A 408 9.76 16.67 -5.82
C ASN A 408 10.07 17.09 -4.38
N THR A 409 9.26 16.64 -3.42
CA THR A 409 9.49 16.83 -1.99
C THR A 409 9.55 15.49 -1.27
N GLY A 410 10.59 15.23 -0.50
CA GLY A 410 10.72 13.99 0.28
C GLY A 410 11.00 14.27 1.75
N THR A 411 10.39 13.46 2.61
CA THR A 411 10.65 13.47 4.05
C THR A 411 10.91 12.07 4.56
N PHE A 412 11.80 11.93 5.53
CA PHE A 412 12.02 10.68 6.25
C PHE A 412 11.83 10.90 7.75
N ALA A 413 11.14 9.96 8.37
CA ALA A 413 11.12 9.78 9.81
C ALA A 413 11.09 8.27 10.09
N PRO A 414 11.58 7.81 11.26
CA PRO A 414 11.37 6.43 11.69
C PRO A 414 9.88 6.09 11.79
N PRO A 415 9.49 4.81 11.58
CA PRO A 415 10.34 3.64 11.38
C PRO A 415 10.84 3.50 9.95
N GLY A 416 11.93 2.75 9.75
CA GLY A 416 12.45 2.38 8.42
C GLY A 416 13.98 2.42 8.34
N VAL A 417 14.51 1.90 7.25
CA VAL A 417 15.92 2.02 6.83
C VAL A 417 15.99 3.10 5.75
N PHE A 418 16.98 3.98 5.84
CA PHE A 418 17.11 5.08 4.89
C PHE A 418 18.57 5.54 4.79
N ALA A 419 19.15 5.37 3.60
CA ALA A 419 20.52 5.73 3.29
C ALA A 419 20.62 7.08 2.58
N ASN A 420 19.75 7.35 1.60
CA ASN A 420 19.81 8.58 0.79
C ASN A 420 18.41 8.99 0.31
N GLY A 421 18.24 10.25 -0.11
CA GLY A 421 16.98 10.71 -0.68
C GLY A 421 16.70 10.07 -2.05
N TYR A 422 17.66 10.23 -2.96
CA TYR A 422 17.67 9.73 -4.32
C TYR A 422 19.01 9.02 -4.55
N GLU A 423 18.95 7.89 -5.24
CA GLU A 423 20.12 7.13 -5.66
C GLU A 423 20.15 6.94 -7.16
N ASN A 424 21.35 6.63 -7.65
CA ASN A 424 21.59 6.32 -9.04
C ASN A 424 22.63 5.22 -9.15
N HIS A 425 22.31 4.19 -9.95
CA HIS A 425 23.16 3.02 -10.14
C HIS A 425 23.44 2.72 -11.61
N ASN A 426 24.71 2.42 -11.92
CA ASN A 426 25.16 2.04 -13.26
C ASN A 426 25.21 0.51 -13.41
N THR A 427 24.05 -0.12 -13.57
CA THR A 427 23.90 -1.57 -13.75
C THR A 427 24.45 -2.03 -15.10
N SER A 428 25.32 -3.03 -15.09
CA SER A 428 25.80 -3.67 -16.32
C SER A 428 24.73 -4.61 -16.88
N THR A 429 24.45 -4.53 -18.18
CA THR A 429 23.38 -5.30 -18.84
C THR A 429 23.83 -5.97 -20.12
N SER A 430 23.04 -6.93 -20.60
CA SER A 430 23.14 -7.51 -21.94
C SER A 430 21.76 -7.45 -22.61
N PRO A 431 21.58 -6.71 -23.72
CA PRO A 431 22.57 -5.86 -24.39
C PRO A 431 23.08 -4.71 -23.50
N SER A 432 24.26 -4.19 -23.82
CA SER A 432 24.92 -3.13 -23.03
C SER A 432 24.34 -1.76 -23.34
N PHE A 433 24.08 -0.98 -22.29
CA PHE A 433 23.66 0.43 -22.36
C PHE A 433 24.38 1.24 -21.29
N ASP A 434 24.33 2.57 -21.44
CA ASP A 434 24.83 3.54 -20.45
C ASP A 434 23.85 3.72 -19.30
N ASN A 435 23.42 2.61 -18.67
CA ASN A 435 22.46 2.63 -17.58
C ASN A 435 22.92 3.56 -16.45
N GLY A 436 21.99 4.31 -15.90
CA GLY A 436 22.25 5.28 -14.84
C GLY A 436 22.96 6.55 -15.29
N CYS A 437 23.02 6.87 -16.59
CA CYS A 437 23.67 8.09 -17.10
C CYS A 437 22.68 9.13 -17.64
N GLY A 438 23.13 10.38 -17.83
CA GLY A 438 22.36 11.49 -18.39
C GLY A 438 21.20 12.00 -17.52
N ASN A 439 21.08 11.55 -16.28
CA ASN A 439 19.95 11.91 -15.42
C ASN A 439 20.16 13.29 -14.80
N VAL A 440 19.07 14.04 -14.61
CA VAL A 440 19.08 15.42 -14.13
C VAL A 440 18.23 15.57 -12.88
N TRP A 441 18.79 16.17 -11.83
CA TRP A 441 18.08 16.55 -10.62
C TRP A 441 18.08 18.07 -10.44
N ARG A 442 16.90 18.68 -10.28
CA ARG A 442 16.77 20.11 -9.97
C ARG A 442 15.54 20.44 -9.14
N ASN A 443 15.60 21.49 -8.33
CA ASN A 443 14.48 22.02 -7.54
C ASN A 443 13.83 21.04 -6.55
N ASN A 444 14.45 19.91 -6.24
CA ASN A 444 13.92 18.97 -5.26
C ASN A 444 14.15 19.48 -3.84
N LYS A 445 13.25 19.14 -2.91
CA LYS A 445 13.32 19.50 -1.49
C LYS A 445 13.36 18.23 -0.65
N SER A 446 14.43 18.04 0.11
CA SER A 446 14.64 16.81 0.85
C SER A 446 14.85 17.08 2.34
N ASP A 447 14.09 16.39 3.19
CA ASP A 447 14.37 16.28 4.62
C ASP A 447 14.73 14.83 4.94
N LEU A 448 16.00 14.56 5.25
CA LEU A 448 16.49 13.19 5.46
C LEU A 448 16.32 12.69 6.91
N GLY A 449 15.65 13.47 7.76
CA GLY A 449 15.27 13.05 9.12
C GLY A 449 16.42 12.74 10.07
N GLY A 450 17.66 13.17 9.74
CA GLY A 450 18.87 12.84 10.49
C GLY A 450 19.39 11.41 10.23
N ALA A 451 18.80 10.67 9.30
CA ALA A 451 19.18 9.31 8.95
C ALA A 451 19.99 9.26 7.64
N GLY A 452 19.47 9.86 6.56
CA GLY A 452 20.10 9.78 5.24
C GLY A 452 21.39 10.59 5.13
N ALA A 453 22.34 10.08 4.36
CA ALA A 453 23.64 10.70 4.10
C ALA A 453 23.55 11.83 3.08
N TYR A 454 23.11 11.54 1.86
CA TYR A 454 22.98 12.52 0.79
C TYR A 454 21.53 12.67 0.34
N ALA A 455 21.14 13.88 -0.08
CA ALA A 455 19.88 14.02 -0.79
C ALA A 455 19.95 13.26 -2.11
N ILE A 456 21.03 13.44 -2.88
CA ILE A 456 21.22 12.78 -4.18
C ILE A 456 22.59 12.10 -4.19
N LYS A 457 22.60 10.77 -4.24
CA LYS A 457 23.82 9.96 -4.29
C LYS A 457 24.05 9.44 -5.71
N ILE A 458 25.16 9.85 -6.32
CA ILE A 458 25.60 9.36 -7.63
C ILE A 458 26.66 8.27 -7.43
N SER A 459 26.40 7.06 -7.92
CA SER A 459 27.30 5.92 -7.73
C SER A 459 28.61 6.03 -8.51
N SER A 460 28.58 6.54 -9.74
CA SER A 460 29.78 6.79 -10.53
C SER A 460 29.64 7.93 -11.54
N VAL A 461 30.61 8.83 -11.54
CA VAL A 461 30.75 9.88 -12.58
C VAL A 461 31.56 9.39 -13.77
N SER A 462 32.52 8.49 -13.57
CA SER A 462 33.43 8.03 -14.63
C SER A 462 32.77 7.08 -15.62
N LYS A 463 31.75 6.33 -15.16
CA LYS A 463 30.94 5.47 -16.04
C LYS A 463 30.05 6.26 -16.99
N CYS A 464 29.77 7.53 -16.69
CA CYS A 464 28.89 8.40 -17.46
C CYS A 464 29.64 9.56 -18.13
N ALA A 465 30.91 9.36 -18.51
CA ALA A 465 31.74 10.46 -19.03
C ALA A 465 31.18 11.12 -20.30
N ALA A 466 30.49 10.36 -21.14
CA ALA A 466 29.89 10.87 -22.38
C ALA A 466 28.59 11.66 -22.14
N ASP A 467 27.82 11.28 -21.11
CA ASP A 467 26.55 11.90 -20.75
C ASP A 467 26.39 11.89 -19.22
N PRO A 468 27.02 12.84 -18.50
CA PRO A 468 27.12 12.80 -17.06
C PRO A 468 25.77 13.11 -16.40
N ASN A 469 25.54 12.48 -15.25
CA ASN A 469 24.47 12.90 -14.35
C ASN A 469 24.70 14.34 -13.86
N VAL A 470 23.63 15.13 -13.81
CA VAL A 470 23.68 16.55 -13.42
C VAL A 470 22.83 16.80 -12.20
N VAL A 471 23.44 17.35 -11.15
CA VAL A 471 22.74 17.80 -9.94
C VAL A 471 22.84 19.32 -9.85
N TYR A 472 21.72 20.01 -9.95
CA TYR A 472 21.67 21.47 -9.84
C TYR A 472 21.72 21.96 -8.39
N ALA A 473 22.27 23.16 -8.18
CA ALA A 473 22.32 23.85 -6.89
C ALA A 473 20.93 24.28 -6.38
N SER A 474 19.91 24.24 -7.25
CA SER A 474 18.52 24.52 -6.87
C SER A 474 17.86 23.42 -6.03
N ASN A 475 18.48 22.25 -5.90
CA ASN A 475 18.05 21.23 -4.94
C ASN A 475 18.38 21.67 -3.51
N THR A 476 17.52 21.36 -2.56
CA THR A 476 17.70 21.71 -1.14
C THR A 476 17.64 20.47 -0.26
N VAL A 477 18.41 20.49 0.83
CA VAL A 477 18.42 19.40 1.81
C VAL A 477 18.46 19.93 3.24
N THR A 478 17.71 19.29 4.12
CA THR A 478 17.79 19.45 5.58
C THR A 478 18.01 18.11 6.25
N ASN A 479 18.58 18.13 7.45
CA ASN A 479 18.81 16.95 8.30
C ASN A 479 19.53 15.80 7.60
N ALA A 480 20.42 16.10 6.66
CA ALA A 480 21.34 15.15 6.06
C ALA A 480 22.57 14.95 6.95
N THR A 481 23.07 13.71 7.03
CA THR A 481 24.29 13.41 7.78
C THR A 481 25.57 13.72 6.99
N SER A 482 25.49 13.84 5.66
CA SER A 482 26.62 14.28 4.80
C SER A 482 26.34 15.57 4.03
N GLY A 483 25.24 15.65 3.26
CA GLY A 483 24.92 16.89 2.53
C GLY A 483 24.01 16.71 1.32
N LEU A 484 24.09 17.64 0.37
CA LEU A 484 23.22 17.63 -0.81
C LEU A 484 23.55 16.49 -1.77
N THR A 485 24.81 16.37 -2.19
CA THR A 485 25.27 15.34 -3.12
C THR A 485 26.76 15.08 -2.97
N ASN A 486 27.26 13.97 -3.54
CA ASN A 486 28.67 13.58 -3.55
C ASN A 486 29.43 13.99 -4.81
N ILE A 487 28.84 14.81 -5.68
CA ILE A 487 29.47 15.34 -6.89
C ILE A 487 29.42 16.88 -6.90
N THR A 488 30.11 17.51 -7.85
CA THR A 488 30.01 18.97 -8.02
C THR A 488 28.63 19.33 -8.56
N VAL A 489 28.02 20.36 -7.98
CA VAL A 489 26.71 20.86 -8.44
C VAL A 489 26.84 21.86 -9.58
N THR A 490 25.83 21.87 -10.45
CA THR A 490 25.66 22.89 -11.50
C THR A 490 24.91 24.10 -10.94
N PRO A 491 25.38 25.34 -11.14
CA PRO A 491 24.72 26.56 -10.64
C PRO A 491 23.26 26.74 -11.08
#